data_AF-A0A1F4QCW2-F1
#
_entry.id   AF-A0A1F4QCW2-F1
#
_cell.length_a   1.000
_cell.length_b   1.000
_cell.length_c   1.000
_cell.angle_alpha   90.00
_cell.angle_beta   90.00
_cell.angle_gamma   90.00
#
_symmetry.space_group_name_H-M   'P 1'
#
loop_
_entity.id
_entity.type
_entity.pdbx_description
1 polymer ?
#
loop_
_entity_poly.entity_id
_entity_poly.type
_entity_poly.pdbx_seq_one_letter_code
_entity_poly.pdbx_strand_id
1 'polypeptide(L)' 'MRQAVNWIAERMRENADANRLALIDEASQRFGLSPLQTDFLYRQFLSPAPPPAPPGGVPEA' A
#
# COMPACT_ATOMS: atom_id res chain seq x y z
N MET A 1 -5.05 7.50 -10.23
CA MET A 1 -4.49 6.18 -9.83
C MET A 1 -3.38 5.63 -10.73
N ARG A 2 -3.61 5.35 -12.02
CA ARG A 2 -2.60 4.70 -12.91
C ARG A 2 -1.22 5.38 -12.90
N GLN A 3 -1.19 6.72 -12.85
CA GLN A 3 0.06 7.49 -12.78
C GLN A 3 0.81 7.28 -11.46
N ALA A 4 0.11 7.16 -10.33
CA ALA A 4 0.70 6.88 -9.03
C ALA A 4 1.34 5.48 -8.99
N VAL A 5 0.67 4.48 -9.56
CA VAL A 5 1.19 3.10 -9.67
C VAL A 5 2.48 3.06 -10.48
N ASN A 6 2.50 3.70 -11.65
CA ASN A 6 3.70 3.77 -12.47
C ASN A 6 4.84 4.48 -11.74
N TRP A 7 4.55 5.59 -11.07
CA TRP A 7 5.55 6.33 -10.31
C TRP A 7 6.15 5.50 -9.18
N ILE A 8 5.34 4.78 -8.39
CA ILE A 8 5.83 3.88 -7.34
C ILE A 8 6.68 2.75 -7.95
N ALA A 9 6.22 2.14 -9.04
CA ALA A 9 6.95 1.05 -9.71
C ALA A 9 8.30 1.51 -10.29
N GLU A 10 8.36 2.74 -10.81
CA GLU A 10 9.59 3.35 -11.31
C GLU A 10 10.59 3.57 -10.16
N ARG A 11 10.11 4.17 -9.05
CA ARG A 11 10.94 4.37 -7.84
C ARG A 11 11.45 3.08 -7.23
N MET A 12 10.61 2.03 -7.19
CA MET A 12 11.01 0.70 -6.72
C MET A 12 12.04 0.03 -7.65
N ARG A 13 11.99 0.32 -8.95
CA ARG A 13 12.96 -0.18 -9.93
C ARG A 13 14.30 0.54 -9.82
N GLU A 14 14.26 1.85 -9.59
CA GLU A 14 15.47 2.67 -9.38
C GLU A 14 16.13 2.37 -8.03
N ASN A 15 15.33 2.10 -7.00
CA ASN A 15 15.80 1.85 -5.65
C ASN A 15 15.11 0.61 -5.07
N ALA A 16 15.76 -0.55 -5.19
CA ALA A 16 15.25 -1.81 -4.66
C ALA A 16 15.09 -1.80 -3.11
N ASP A 17 15.86 -0.95 -2.42
CA ASP A 17 15.83 -0.76 -0.96
C ASP A 17 14.85 0.35 -0.53
N ALA A 18 14.19 1.03 -1.48
CA ALA A 18 13.27 2.11 -1.13
C ALA A 18 12.10 1.57 -0.28
N ASN A 19 11.80 2.29 0.79
CA ASN A 19 10.69 1.98 1.67
C ASN A 19 9.37 2.14 0.89
N ARG A 20 8.78 1.01 0.50
CA ARG A 20 7.52 0.94 -0.27
C ARG A 20 6.40 1.72 0.40
N LEU A 21 6.35 1.70 1.73
CA LEU A 21 5.36 2.40 2.54
C LEU A 21 5.46 3.92 2.35
N ALA A 22 6.69 4.46 2.33
CA ALA A 22 6.93 5.88 2.09
C ALA A 22 6.58 6.30 0.65
N LEU A 23 6.88 5.45 -0.34
CA LEU A 23 6.52 5.71 -1.74
C LEU A 23 5.00 5.76 -1.94
N ILE A 24 4.25 4.88 -1.26
CA ILE A 24 2.78 4.87 -1.34
C ILE A 24 2.20 6.15 -0.72
N ASP A 25 2.72 6.57 0.44
CA ASP A 25 2.28 7.79 1.11
C ASP A 25 2.59 9.05 0.27
N GLU A 26 3.80 9.13 -0.28
CA GLU A 26 4.22 10.22 -1.16
C GLU A 26 3.38 10.26 -2.45
N ALA A 27 3.06 9.10 -3.03
CA ALA A 27 2.16 9.03 -4.17
C ALA A 27 0.71 9.43 -3.81
N SER A 28 0.24 9.08 -2.61
CA SER A 28 -1.08 9.47 -2.12
C SER A 28 -1.22 10.98 -2.03
N GLN A 29 -0.23 11.64 -1.42
CA GLN A 29 -0.20 13.10 -1.30
C GLN A 29 -0.01 13.78 -2.67
N ARG A 30 0.94 13.29 -3.48
CA ARG A 30 1.31 13.90 -4.76
C ARG A 30 0.21 13.83 -5.81
N PHE A 31 -0.52 12.70 -5.86
CA PHE A 31 -1.57 12.48 -6.85
C PHE A 31 -2.98 12.74 -6.30
N GLY A 32 -3.10 13.19 -5.05
CA GLY A 32 -4.39 13.45 -4.41
C GLY A 32 -5.27 12.21 -4.34
N LEU A 33 -4.69 11.06 -4.00
CA LEU A 33 -5.43 9.80 -3.98
C LEU A 33 -6.46 9.80 -2.84
N SER A 34 -7.65 9.27 -3.15
CA SER A 34 -8.66 9.03 -2.14
C SER A 34 -8.19 7.92 -1.17
N PRO A 35 -8.67 7.90 0.08
CA PRO A 35 -8.29 6.85 1.05
C PRO A 35 -8.45 5.42 0.50
N LEU A 36 -9.49 5.18 -0.31
CA LEU A 36 -9.75 3.91 -0.99
C LEU A 36 -8.68 3.56 -2.04
N GLN A 37 -8.21 4.55 -2.81
CA GLN A 37 -7.14 4.35 -3.79
C GLN A 37 -5.82 4.07 -3.08
N THR A 38 -5.58 4.74 -1.95
CA THR A 38 -4.39 4.55 -1.13
C THR A 38 -4.38 3.15 -0.52
N ASP A 39 -5.47 2.68 0.10
CA ASP A 39 -5.59 1.31 0.63
C ASP A 39 -5.28 0.24 -0.44
N PHE A 40 -5.77 0.43 -1.66
CA PHE A 40 -5.44 -0.45 -2.77
C PHE A 40 -3.94 -0.49 -3.06
N LEU A 41 -3.23 0.65 -3.02
CA LEU A 41 -1.77 0.67 -3.18
C LEU A 41 -1.07 -0.06 -2.03
N TYR A 42 -1.51 0.16 -0.78
CA TYR A 42 -1.00 -0.57 0.38
C TYR A 42 -1.10 -2.09 0.16
N ARG A 43 -2.28 -2.58 -0.22
CA ARG A 43 -2.51 -4.00 -0.50
C ARG A 43 -1.66 -4.51 -1.67
N GLN A 44 -1.58 -3.76 -2.76
CA GLN A 44 -0.86 -4.17 -3.96
C GLN A 44 0.65 -4.27 -3.76
N PHE A 45 1.24 -3.37 -2.95
CA PHE A 45 2.70 -3.24 -2.84
C PHE A 45 3.30 -3.81 -1.54
N LEU A 46 2.50 -3.95 -0.47
CA LEU A 46 2.97 -4.39 0.85
C LEU A 46 2.45 -5.75 1.30
N SER A 47 1.50 -6.36 0.58
CA SER A 47 0.91 -7.63 1.01
C SER A 47 1.66 -8.82 0.38
N PRO A 48 2.41 -9.63 1.15
CA PRO A 48 2.92 -10.92 0.71
C PRO A 48 1.90 -12.09 0.87
N ALA A 49 0.71 -11.85 1.41
CA ALA A 49 -0.36 -12.84 1.65
C ALA A 49 -1.63 -12.12 2.14
N PRO A 50 -2.84 -12.67 1.94
CA PRO A 50 -4.08 -12.06 2.45
C PRO A 50 -3.97 -11.75 3.95
N PRO A 51 -4.61 -10.67 4.44
CA PRO A 51 -4.46 -10.24 5.83
C PRO A 51 -4.83 -11.38 6.79
N PRO A 52 -4.10 -11.56 7.92
CA PRO A 52 -4.61 -12.41 8.99
C PRO A 52 -5.97 -11.85 9.41
N ALA A 53 -6.95 -12.74 9.54
CA ALA A 53 -8.30 -12.41 9.98
C ALA A 53 -8.27 -11.45 11.19
N PRO A 54 -9.24 -10.52 11.30
CA PRO A 54 -9.24 -9.52 12.36
C PRO A 54 -9.15 -10.18 13.75
N PRO A 55 -8.30 -9.69 14.68
CA PRO A 55 -8.29 -10.19 16.04
C PRO A 55 -9.48 -9.56 16.77
N GLY A 56 -10.54 -10.33 17.02
CA GLY A 56 -11.63 -9.83 17.86
C GLY A 56 -12.92 -10.64 17.83
N GLY A 57 -13.01 -11.63 18.71
CA GLY A 57 -14.23 -12.36 19.04
C GLY A 57 -13.91 -13.48 20.04
N VAL A 58 -13.98 -13.14 21.32
CA VAL A 58 -13.68 -13.93 22.54
C VAL A 58 -13.97 -15.45 22.51
N PRO A 59 -13.22 -16.28 23.27
CA PRO A 59 -13.73 -17.57 23.70
C PRO A 59 -14.78 -17.32 24.80
N GLU A 60 -16.05 -17.64 24.55
CA GLU A 60 -17.05 -17.68 25.62
C GLU A 60 -17.93 -18.93 25.49
N ALA A 61 -17.80 -19.76 26.53
CA ALA A 61 -18.58 -20.95 26.94
C ALA A 61 -18.48 -22.24 26.09
#